data_AF-A0A941EXI3-F1
#
_entry.id   AF-A0A941EXI3-F1
#
_cell.length_a   1.000
_cell.length_b   1.000
_cell.length_c   1.000
_cell.angle_alpha   90.00
_cell.angle_beta   90.00
_cell.angle_gamma   90.00
#
_symmetry.space_group_name_H-M   'P 1'
#
loop_
_entity.id
_entity.type
_entity.pdbx_description
1 polymer ?
#
loop_
_entity_poly.entity_id
_entity_poly.type
_entity_poly.pdbx_seq_one_letter_code
_entity_poly.pdbx_strand_id
1 'polypeptide(L)'
;MSETSTTQAVLVRPPAGLPDGVSAGSSAELDYRARIREIQTGFVDDPLGCAQDADRLLEDLVRALTVDLARRRRELGGAADGAPPATEQLRLAVRRYRELVDVLTQARQFSKFT
;
A
#
# COMPACT_ATOMS: atom_id res chain seq x y z
N MET A 1 43.44 -7.03 -15.70
CA MET A 1 42.71 -7.38 -14.47
C MET A 1 42.15 -6.10 -13.88
N SER A 2 40.86 -5.85 -13.99
CA SER A 2 40.16 -4.76 -13.28
C SER A 2 38.69 -5.15 -13.09
N GLU A 3 38.48 -5.83 -11.97
CA GLU A 3 37.44 -5.64 -10.95
C GLU A 3 36.00 -5.30 -11.40
N THR A 4 35.16 -6.29 -11.17
CA THR A 4 33.70 -6.29 -11.24
C THR A 4 33.07 -5.23 -10.32
N SER A 5 32.42 -4.22 -10.88
CA SER A 5 31.45 -3.40 -10.12
C SER A 5 30.15 -4.18 -9.94
N THR A 6 30.08 -4.91 -8.83
CA THR A 6 28.84 -5.49 -8.31
C THR A 6 28.00 -4.36 -7.72
N THR A 7 26.98 -3.93 -8.44
CA THR A 7 25.90 -3.08 -7.91
C THR A 7 25.17 -3.87 -6.83
N GLN A 8 25.54 -3.63 -5.59
CA GLN A 8 24.90 -4.19 -4.42
C GLN A 8 23.56 -3.46 -4.22
N ALA A 9 22.47 -4.13 -4.59
CA ALA A 9 21.13 -3.69 -4.26
C ALA A 9 20.99 -3.68 -2.72
N VAL A 10 20.98 -2.50 -2.12
CA VAL A 10 20.64 -2.31 -0.72
C VAL A 10 19.16 -2.67 -0.56
N LEU A 11 18.91 -3.92 -0.18
CA LEU A 11 17.62 -4.37 0.29
C LEU A 11 17.41 -3.78 1.69
N VAL A 12 16.72 -2.63 1.76
CA VAL A 12 16.24 -2.09 3.04
C VAL A 12 15.28 -3.11 3.64
N ARG A 13 15.70 -3.78 4.71
CA ARG A 13 14.87 -4.73 5.46
C ARG A 13 13.74 -3.95 6.15
N PRO A 14 12.46 -4.27 5.91
CA PRO A 14 11.36 -3.62 6.61
C PRO A 14 11.41 -3.95 8.11
N PRO A 15 10.99 -3.04 9.00
CA PRO A 15 10.94 -3.30 10.44
C PRO A 15 10.00 -4.47 10.72
N ALA A 16 10.50 -5.45 11.48
CA ALA A 16 9.73 -6.60 11.93
C ALA A 16 8.58 -6.12 12.82
N GLY A 17 7.34 -6.37 12.39
CA GLY A 17 6.14 -6.00 13.13
C GLY A 17 4.90 -5.69 12.28
N LEU A 18 4.90 -6.03 10.99
CA LEU A 18 3.72 -5.88 10.15
C LEU A 18 2.83 -7.13 10.31
N PRO A 19 1.53 -6.99 10.62
CA PRO A 19 0.63 -8.13 10.74
C PRO A 19 0.64 -8.96 9.45
N ASP A 20 0.52 -10.29 9.57
CA ASP A 20 0.71 -11.34 8.54
C ASP A 20 -0.10 -11.19 7.22
N GLY A 21 -0.77 -10.06 7.00
CA GLY A 21 -1.51 -9.75 5.77
C GLY A 21 -0.86 -8.71 4.86
N VAL A 22 0.25 -8.07 5.24
CA VAL A 22 1.00 -7.18 4.32
C VAL A 22 2.26 -7.91 3.88
N SER A 23 2.09 -8.78 2.88
CA SER A 23 3.23 -9.36 2.17
C SER A 23 4.09 -8.23 1.63
N ALA A 24 5.36 -8.21 2.02
CA ALA A 24 6.33 -7.26 1.52
C ALA A 24 6.32 -7.30 -0.02
N GLY A 25 5.78 -6.25 -0.64
CA GLY A 25 5.67 -6.10 -2.08
C GLY A 25 4.62 -7.00 -2.70
N SER A 26 3.34 -6.60 -2.67
CA SER A 26 2.42 -7.04 -3.72
C SER A 26 3.08 -6.77 -5.08
N SER A 27 2.91 -7.66 -6.07
CA SER A 27 3.45 -7.44 -7.43
C SER A 27 3.05 -6.07 -7.99
N ALA A 28 1.87 -5.56 -7.60
CA ALA A 28 1.41 -4.22 -7.96
C ALA A 28 2.26 -3.11 -7.30
N GLU A 29 2.67 -3.27 -6.04
CA GLU A 29 3.47 -2.26 -5.33
C GLU A 29 4.89 -2.14 -5.91
N LEU A 30 5.49 -3.27 -6.32
CA LEU A 30 6.77 -3.27 -7.02
C LEU A 30 6.65 -2.58 -8.40
N ASP A 31 5.52 -2.75 -9.09
CA ASP A 31 5.24 -2.09 -10.37
C ASP A 31 5.13 -0.57 -10.23
N TYR A 32 4.34 -0.06 -9.27
CA TYR A 32 4.25 1.39 -9.00
C TYR A 32 5.62 2.00 -8.67
N ARG A 33 6.45 1.27 -7.91
CA ARG A 33 7.82 1.70 -7.57
C ARG A 33 8.77 1.69 -8.75
N ALA A 34 8.59 0.78 -9.72
CA ALA A 34 9.36 0.78 -10.96
C ALA A 34 8.95 1.97 -11.84
N ARG A 35 7.65 2.15 -12.07
CA ARG A 35 7.09 3.23 -12.90
C ARG A 35 7.49 4.62 -12.40
N ILE A 36 7.44 4.87 -11.09
CA ILE A 36 7.85 6.19 -10.55
C ILE A 36 9.36 6.45 -10.77
N ARG A 37 10.22 5.42 -10.74
CA ARG A 37 11.65 5.58 -11.04
C ARG A 37 11.91 5.90 -12.51
N GLU A 38 11.14 5.30 -13.42
CA GLU A 38 11.24 5.59 -14.85
C GLU A 38 10.84 7.05 -15.13
N ILE A 39 9.73 7.51 -14.55
CA ILE A 39 9.28 8.92 -14.65
C ILE A 39 10.35 9.88 -14.13
N GLN A 40 10.98 9.57 -12.98
CA GLN A 40 12.06 10.40 -12.44
C GLN A 40 13.28 10.49 -13.36
N THR A 41 13.63 9.37 -14.02
CA THR A 41 14.75 9.34 -14.97
C THR A 41 14.48 10.22 -16.19
N GLY A 42 13.23 10.26 -16.68
CA GLY A 42 12.82 11.06 -17.84
C GLY A 42 12.61 12.55 -17.57
N PHE A 43 12.61 12.99 -16.29
CA PHE A 43 12.26 14.36 -15.91
C PHE A 43 13.17 15.42 -16.53
N VAL A 44 14.45 15.08 -16.76
CA VAL A 44 15.42 16.01 -17.35
C VAL A 44 15.04 16.38 -18.79
N ASP A 45 14.43 15.46 -19.52
CA ASP A 45 14.07 15.63 -20.94
C ASP A 45 12.68 16.25 -21.13
N ASP A 46 11.69 15.80 -20.34
CA ASP A 46 10.32 16.31 -20.40
C ASP A 46 9.73 16.48 -18.98
N PRO A 47 9.97 17.63 -18.32
CA PRO A 47 9.51 17.84 -16.95
C PRO A 47 7.98 17.93 -16.85
N LEU A 48 7.30 18.43 -17.89
CA LEU A 48 5.84 18.59 -17.87
C LEU A 48 5.15 17.23 -18.07
N GLY A 49 5.60 16.43 -19.04
CA GLY A 49 5.11 15.07 -19.24
C GLY A 49 5.34 14.20 -18.02
N CYS A 50 6.53 14.25 -17.42
CA CYS A 50 6.84 13.48 -16.21
C CYS A 50 5.95 13.86 -15.02
N ALA A 51 5.65 15.16 -14.84
CA ALA A 51 4.73 15.59 -13.79
C ALA A 51 3.30 15.05 -14.02
N GLN A 52 2.81 15.08 -15.26
CA GLN A 52 1.49 14.53 -15.62
C GLN A 52 1.43 13.01 -15.42
N ASP A 53 2.49 12.29 -15.78
CA ASP A 53 2.55 10.84 -15.62
C ASP A 53 2.66 10.42 -14.16
N ALA A 54 3.38 11.20 -13.33
CA ALA A 54 3.41 10.99 -11.89
C ALA A 54 2.03 11.19 -11.26
N ASP A 55 1.28 12.20 -11.70
CA ASP A 55 -0.08 12.47 -11.21
C ASP A 55 -1.03 11.31 -11.55
N ARG A 56 -1.01 10.83 -12.80
CA ARG A 56 -1.79 9.65 -13.23
C ARG A 56 -1.41 8.40 -12.44
N LEU A 57 -0.11 8.16 -12.22
CA LEU A 57 0.37 7.02 -11.45
C LEU A 57 -0.15 7.07 -10.00
N LEU A 58 -0.18 8.25 -9.39
CA LEU A 58 -0.73 8.46 -8.06
C LEU A 58 -2.24 8.24 -8.03
N GLU A 59 -2.98 8.74 -9.03
CA GLU A 59 -4.42 8.51 -9.14
C GLU A 59 -4.75 7.01 -9.21
N ASP A 60 -4.03 6.27 -10.04
CA ASP A 60 -4.18 4.81 -10.18
C ASP A 60 -3.92 4.09 -8.85
N LEU A 61 -2.86 4.46 -8.15
CA LEU A 61 -2.52 3.88 -6.84
C LEU A 61 -3.60 4.18 -5.80
N VAL A 62 -4.07 5.43 -5.70
CA VAL A 62 -5.15 5.82 -4.77
C VAL A 62 -6.43 5.06 -5.07
N ARG A 63 -6.77 4.88 -6.35
CA ARG A 63 -7.93 4.09 -6.79
C ARG A 63 -7.81 2.64 -6.36
N ALA A 64 -6.68 2.00 -6.62
CA ALA A 64 -6.42 0.61 -6.22
C ALA A 64 -6.54 0.43 -4.70
N LEU A 65 -5.88 1.30 -3.92
CA LEU A 65 -5.96 1.29 -2.46
C LEU A 65 -7.40 1.47 -1.95
N THR A 66 -8.18 2.36 -2.57
CA THR A 66 -9.58 2.58 -2.19
C THR A 66 -10.43 1.33 -2.43
N VAL A 67 -10.22 0.63 -3.54
CA VAL A 67 -10.92 -0.63 -3.86
C VAL A 67 -10.58 -1.72 -2.84
N ASP A 68 -9.31 -1.88 -2.52
CA ASP A 68 -8.84 -2.89 -1.56
C ASP A 68 -9.35 -2.60 -0.14
N LEU A 69 -9.31 -1.35 0.30
CA LEU A 69 -9.88 -0.94 1.59
C LEU A 69 -11.39 -1.16 1.64
N ALA A 70 -12.11 -0.85 0.55
CA ALA A 70 -13.54 -1.11 0.47
C ALA A 70 -13.85 -2.62 0.55
N ARG A 71 -13.02 -3.47 -0.06
CA ARG A 71 -13.12 -4.93 0.05
C ARG A 71 -12.88 -5.38 1.49
N ARG A 72 -11.79 -4.95 2.11
CA ARG A 72 -11.47 -5.29 3.50
C ARG A 72 -12.55 -4.85 4.47
N ARG A 73 -13.12 -3.65 4.28
CA ARG A 73 -14.25 -3.15 5.09
C ARG A 73 -15.48 -4.07 4.99
N ARG A 74 -15.79 -4.60 3.80
CA ARG A 74 -16.91 -5.53 3.59
C ARG A 74 -16.66 -6.88 4.26
N GLU A 75 -15.44 -7.41 4.15
CA GLU A 75 -15.04 -8.66 4.83
C GLU A 75 -15.17 -8.55 6.35
N LEU A 76 -14.83 -7.39 6.93
CA LEU A 76 -14.96 -7.12 8.36
C LEU A 76 -16.41 -6.98 8.84
N GLY A 77 -17.29 -6.46 7.98
CA GLY A 77 -18.69 -6.19 8.31
C GLY A 77 -19.57 -7.42 8.37
N GLY A 78 -19.08 -8.56 7.87
CA GLY A 78 -19.87 -9.78 7.73
C GLY A 78 -20.97 -9.58 6.70
N ALA A 79 -20.82 -10.16 5.52
CA ALA A 79 -21.97 -10.39 4.64
C ALA A 79 -22.90 -11.38 5.37
N ALA A 80 -23.76 -10.89 6.26
CA ALA A 80 -24.72 -11.70 6.96
C ALA A 80 -25.93 -11.91 6.05
N ASP A 81 -25.93 -13.05 5.37
CA ASP A 81 -27.08 -13.56 4.65
C ASP A 81 -28.24 -13.80 5.63
N GLY A 82 -29.20 -12.88 5.65
CA GLY A 82 -30.58 -13.09 6.10
C GLY A 82 -30.86 -13.22 7.61
N ALA A 83 -29.87 -13.38 8.48
CA ALA A 83 -30.08 -13.49 9.93
C ALA A 83 -29.29 -12.44 10.74
N PRO A 84 -29.87 -11.84 11.81
CA PRO A 84 -29.16 -10.90 12.65
C PRO A 84 -27.96 -11.59 13.32
N PRO A 85 -26.75 -11.02 13.20
CA PRO A 85 -25.53 -11.62 13.76
C PRO A 85 -25.62 -11.68 15.29
N ALA A 86 -25.12 -12.78 15.87
CA ALA A 86 -25.01 -12.92 17.31
C ALA A 86 -24.14 -11.79 17.90
N THR A 87 -24.46 -11.34 19.12
CA THR A 87 -23.75 -10.23 19.81
C THR A 87 -22.24 -10.45 19.86
N GLU A 88 -21.77 -11.70 19.97
CA GLU A 88 -20.35 -12.02 19.94
C GLU A 88 -19.70 -11.77 18.58
N GLN A 89 -20.39 -12.04 17.47
CA GLN A 89 -19.89 -11.73 16.13
C GLN A 89 -19.77 -10.22 15.91
N LEU A 90 -20.72 -9.44 16.43
CA LEU A 90 -20.65 -7.98 16.40
C LEU A 90 -19.46 -7.46 17.23
N ARG A 91 -19.20 -8.05 18.40
CA ARG A 91 -18.04 -7.68 19.24
C ARG A 91 -16.72 -7.90 18.50
N LEU A 92 -16.57 -9.04 17.82
CA LEU A 92 -15.39 -9.34 17.02
C LEU A 92 -15.26 -8.40 15.82
N ALA A 93 -16.36 -8.08 15.13
CA ALA A 93 -16.36 -7.12 14.03
C ALA A 93 -15.86 -5.74 14.48
N VAL A 94 -16.39 -5.21 15.58
CA VAL A 94 -15.96 -3.93 16.16
C VAL A 94 -14.47 -3.93 16.52
N ARG A 95 -13.97 -5.02 17.11
CA ARG A 95 -12.53 -5.16 17.42
C ARG A 95 -11.67 -5.07 16.14
N ARG A 96 -12.05 -5.79 15.09
CA ARG A 96 -11.31 -5.78 13.82
C ARG A 96 -11.39 -4.42 13.11
N TYR A 97 -12.53 -3.72 13.22
CA TYR A 97 -12.64 -2.34 12.74
C TYR A 97 -11.68 -1.40 13.48
N ARG A 98 -11.56 -1.53 14.80
CA ARG A 98 -10.60 -0.75 15.59
C ARG A 98 -9.16 -0.98 15.13
N GLU A 99 -8.76 -2.25 14.99
CA GLU A 99 -7.43 -2.62 14.50
C GLU A 99 -7.14 -2.03 13.11
N LEU A 100 -8.13 -2.03 12.20
CA LEU A 100 -7.98 -1.41 10.88
C LEU A 100 -7.82 0.12 10.97
N VAL A 101 -8.59 0.80 11.83
CA VAL A 101 -8.50 2.25 12.05
C VAL A 101 -7.13 2.63 12.62
N ASP A 102 -6.61 1.85 13.58
CA ASP A 102 -5.30 2.08 14.18
C ASP A 102 -4.19 2.00 13.11
N VAL A 103 -4.21 0.95 12.28
CA VAL A 103 -3.24 0.78 11.18
C VAL A 103 -3.30 1.93 10.17
N LEU A 104 -4.50 2.34 9.74
CA LEU A 104 -4.66 3.44 8.77
C LEU A 104 -4.20 4.78 9.34
N THR A 105 -4.48 5.02 10.62
CA THR A 105 -4.08 6.26 11.29
C THR A 105 -2.56 6.31 11.45
N GLN A 106 -1.93 5.18 11.77
CA GLN A 106 -0.48 5.06 11.88
C GLN A 106 0.21 5.26 10.52
N ALA A 107 -0.29 4.65 9.44
CA ALA A 107 0.28 4.78 8.10
C ALA A 107 0.33 6.24 7.63
N ARG A 108 -0.71 7.03 7.95
CA ARG A 108 -0.73 8.48 7.65
C ARG A 108 0.30 9.28 8.42
N GLN A 109 0.63 8.90 9.65
CA GLN A 109 1.64 9.60 10.45
C GLN A 109 3.05 9.38 9.89
N PHE A 110 3.36 8.17 9.42
CA PHE A 110 4.65 7.87 8.81
C PHE A 110 4.89 8.65 7.50
N SER A 111 3.85 8.91 6.73
CA SER A 111 3.94 9.68 5.48
C SER A 111 4.35 11.16 5.66
N LYS A 112 4.35 11.71 6.89
CA LYS A 112 4.78 13.09 7.17
C LYS A 112 6.29 13.25 7.35
N PHE A 113 7.08 12.19 7.30
CA PHE A 113 8.50 12.20 7.68
C PHE A 113 9.49 11.92 6.54
N THR A 114 9.16 12.25 5.30
CA THR A 114 10.08 12.08 4.15
C THR A 114 9.87 13.23 3.18
#